data_AF-A0A2D5P526-F1
#
_entry.id   AF-A0A2D5P526-F1
#
_cell.length_a   1.000
_cell.length_b   1.000
_cell.length_c   1.000
_cell.angle_alpha   90.00
_cell.angle_beta   90.00
_cell.angle_gamma   90.00
#
_symmetry.space_group_name_H-M   'P 1'
#
loop_
_entity.id
_entity.type
_entity.pdbx_description
1 polymer ?
#
loop_
_entity_poly.entity_id
_entity_poly.type
_entity_poly.pdbx_seq_one_letter_code
_entity_poly.pdbx_strand_id
1 'polypeptide(L)'
;MSAKKFITKVTEFLGLEVMETTKKKKTLKKIIKNLDNKKRQIKKSLNKKISKKRKKLLEEEYEIVSIHLKKARKLLHKLISEK
;
A
#
# COMPACT_ATOMS: atom_id res chain seq x y z
N MET A 1 -16.26 -31.85 17.83
CA MET A 1 -15.51 -30.83 17.06
C MET A 1 -16.31 -29.54 17.07
N SER A 2 -15.76 -28.42 17.57
CA SER A 2 -16.49 -27.14 17.53
C SER A 2 -16.54 -26.60 16.09
N ALA A 3 -17.61 -25.89 15.72
CA ALA A 3 -17.76 -25.31 14.38
C ALA A 3 -16.55 -24.45 13.98
N LYS A 4 -15.95 -23.74 14.94
CA LYS A 4 -14.73 -22.95 14.74
C LYS A 4 -13.53 -23.79 14.25
N LYS A 5 -13.32 -24.98 14.83
CA LYS A 5 -12.24 -25.92 14.44
C LYS A 5 -12.50 -26.56 13.08
N PHE A 6 -13.77 -26.79 12.74
CA PHE A 6 -14.16 -27.28 11.42
C PHE A 6 -13.90 -26.23 10.33
N ILE A 7 -14.32 -24.98 10.57
CA ILE A 7 -14.09 -23.87 9.65
C ILE A 7 -12.61 -23.65 9.41
N THR A 8 -11.77 -23.63 10.46
CA THR A 8 -10.30 -23.48 10.33
C THR A 8 -9.69 -24.62 9.51
N LYS A 9 -10.06 -25.88 9.77
CA LYS A 9 -9.59 -27.02 8.96
C LYS A 9 -10.02 -26.92 7.51
N VAL A 10 -11.24 -26.48 7.23
CA VAL A 10 -11.75 -26.32 5.86
C VAL A 10 -11.04 -25.16 5.16
N THR A 11 -10.78 -24.04 5.85
CA THR A 11 -10.05 -22.90 5.27
C THR A 11 -8.57 -23.22 5.02
N GLU A 12 -7.94 -24.02 5.89
CA GLU A 12 -6.59 -24.55 5.68
C GLU A 12 -6.53 -25.56 4.53
N PHE A 13 -7.44 -26.54 4.50
CA PHE A 13 -7.52 -27.58 3.47
C PHE A 13 -7.79 -26.98 2.08
N LEU A 14 -8.65 -25.98 1.99
CA LEU A 14 -8.94 -25.26 0.74
C LEU A 14 -7.89 -24.16 0.43
N GLY A 15 -6.89 -23.96 1.29
CA GLY A 15 -5.83 -22.95 1.09
C GLY A 15 -6.34 -21.50 1.03
N LEU A 16 -7.49 -21.22 1.64
CA LEU A 16 -8.18 -19.93 1.52
C LEU A 16 -7.42 -18.80 2.23
N GLU A 17 -6.73 -19.08 3.33
CA GLU A 17 -5.91 -18.09 4.06
C GLU A 17 -4.69 -17.62 3.25
N VAL A 18 -4.09 -18.54 2.48
CA VAL A 18 -2.98 -18.24 1.56
C VAL A 18 -3.48 -17.40 0.37
N MET A 19 -4.69 -17.66 -0.11
CA MET A 19 -5.32 -16.82 -1.14
C MET A 19 -5.64 -15.40 -0.63
N GLU A 20 -6.08 -15.25 0.61
CA GLU A 20 -6.43 -13.94 1.15
C GLU A 20 -5.18 -13.06 1.39
N THR A 21 -4.12 -13.64 1.95
CA THR A 21 -2.83 -12.95 2.15
C THR A 21 -2.18 -12.55 0.82
N THR A 22 -2.23 -13.42 -0.20
CA THR A 22 -1.72 -13.10 -1.54
C THR A 22 -2.54 -12.04 -2.25
N LYS A 23 -3.88 -12.03 -2.11
CA LYS A 23 -4.75 -10.94 -2.59
C LYS A 23 -4.40 -9.61 -1.92
N LYS A 24 -4.30 -9.59 -0.59
CA LYS A 24 -3.89 -8.40 0.19
C LYS A 24 -2.53 -7.86 -0.27
N LYS A 25 -1.54 -8.74 -0.48
CA LYS A 25 -0.21 -8.37 -1.01
C LYS A 25 -0.27 -7.78 -2.42
N LYS A 26 -1.05 -8.35 -3.34
CA LYS A 26 -1.24 -7.83 -4.70
C LYS A 26 -1.87 -6.44 -4.67
N THR A 27 -2.92 -6.25 -3.88
CA THR A 27 -3.60 -4.95 -3.72
C THR A 27 -2.64 -3.91 -3.13
N LEU A 28 -1.88 -4.26 -2.10
CA LEU A 28 -0.91 -3.35 -1.48
C LEU A 28 0.19 -2.94 -2.47
N LYS A 29 0.69 -3.85 -3.30
CA LYS A 29 1.65 -3.53 -4.38
C LYS A 29 1.06 -2.55 -5.40
N LYS A 30 -0.22 -2.71 -5.80
CA LYS A 30 -0.90 -1.76 -6.70
C LYS A 30 -1.01 -0.38 -6.07
N ILE A 31 -1.38 -0.29 -4.79
CA ILE A 31 -1.48 0.99 -4.06
C ILE A 31 -0.11 1.68 -4.01
N ILE A 32 0.96 0.96 -3.70
CA ILE A 32 2.33 1.52 -3.71
C ILE A 32 2.68 2.08 -5.10
N LYS A 33 2.39 1.33 -6.17
CA LYS A 33 2.65 1.77 -7.54
C LYS A 33 1.89 3.06 -7.89
N ASN A 34 0.63 3.16 -7.47
CA ASN A 34 -0.18 4.36 -7.69
C ASN A 34 0.35 5.57 -6.91
N LEU A 35 0.76 5.37 -5.66
CA LEU A 35 1.37 6.43 -4.85
C LEU A 35 2.72 6.90 -5.42
N ASP A 36 3.56 5.98 -5.91
CA ASP A 36 4.82 6.34 -6.58
C ASP A 36 4.56 7.11 -7.89
N ASN A 37 3.54 6.73 -8.67
CA ASN A 37 3.13 7.48 -9.85
C ASN A 37 2.66 8.90 -9.48
N LYS A 38 1.83 9.03 -8.43
CA LYS A 38 1.35 10.32 -7.95
C LYS A 38 2.52 11.20 -7.46
N LYS A 39 3.47 10.62 -6.72
CA LYS A 39 4.71 11.29 -6.31
C LYS A 39 5.51 11.83 -7.49
N ARG A 40 5.65 11.04 -8.57
CA ARG A 40 6.33 11.47 -9.81
C ARG A 40 5.59 12.62 -10.50
N GLN A 41 4.25 12.57 -10.55
CA GLN A 41 3.44 13.65 -11.11
C GLN A 41 3.60 14.95 -10.32
N ILE A 42 3.54 14.89 -8.99
CA ILE A 42 3.76 16.05 -8.12
C ILE A 42 5.15 16.64 -8.35
N LYS A 43 6.18 15.80 -8.44
CA LYS A 43 7.56 16.24 -8.74
C LYS A 43 7.66 16.93 -10.11
N LYS A 44 6.99 16.40 -11.15
CA LYS A 44 6.90 17.06 -12.47
C LYS A 44 6.19 18.40 -12.40
N SER A 45 5.12 18.50 -11.60
CA SER A 45 4.40 19.75 -11.39
C SER A 45 5.25 20.79 -10.67
N LEU A 46 6.05 20.38 -9.67
CA LEU A 46 7.00 21.22 -8.93
C LEU A 46 8.08 21.87 -9.81
N ASN A 47 8.47 21.19 -10.90
CA ASN A 47 9.46 21.73 -11.85
C ASN A 47 8.88 22.79 -12.80
N LYS A 48 7.56 22.97 -12.86
CA LYS A 48 6.94 24.01 -13.69
C LYS A 48 7.03 25.37 -13.00
N LYS A 49 6.94 26.45 -13.77
CA LYS A 49 6.81 27.80 -13.22
C LYS A 49 5.42 27.93 -12.59
N ILE A 50 5.35 27.86 -11.26
CA ILE A 50 4.10 27.95 -10.47
C ILE A 50 4.22 29.03 -9.40
N SER A 51 3.09 29.52 -8.92
CA SER A 51 3.04 30.50 -7.84
C SER A 51 3.57 29.91 -6.51
N LYS A 52 4.17 30.75 -5.66
CA LYS A 52 4.68 30.35 -4.33
C LYS A 52 3.64 29.60 -3.49
N LYS A 53 2.37 30.02 -3.54
CA LYS A 53 1.25 29.37 -2.83
C LYS A 53 1.03 27.94 -3.33
N ARG A 54 0.97 27.74 -4.66
CA ARG A 54 0.82 26.39 -5.24
C ARG A 54 2.04 25.51 -4.99
N LYS A 55 3.23 26.09 -4.96
CA LYS A 55 4.47 25.37 -4.66
C LYS A 55 4.45 24.76 -3.26
N LYS A 56 4.05 25.54 -2.23
CA LYS A 56 3.92 25.04 -0.85
C LYS A 56 2.92 23.88 -0.74
N LEU A 57 1.74 24.02 -1.34
CA LEU A 57 0.73 22.95 -1.36
C LEU A 57 1.23 21.66 -2.02
N LEU A 58 1.98 21.78 -3.12
CA LEU A 58 2.58 20.62 -3.81
C LEU A 58 3.71 19.97 -2.98
N GLU A 59 4.47 20.76 -2.22
CA GLU A 59 5.48 20.24 -1.28
C GLU A 59 4.82 19.48 -0.13
N GLU A 60 3.75 20.03 0.46
CA GLU A 60 2.94 19.35 1.48
C GLU A 60 2.34 18.05 0.94
N GLU A 61 1.73 18.08 -0.26
CA GLU A 61 1.18 16.87 -0.88
C GLU A 61 2.27 15.83 -1.16
N TYR A 62 3.45 16.27 -1.60
CA TYR A 62 4.60 15.39 -1.81
C TYR A 62 5.05 14.70 -0.52
N GLU A 63 5.09 15.45 0.58
CA GLU A 63 5.48 14.93 1.89
C GLU A 63 4.46 13.92 2.42
N ILE A 64 3.17 14.22 2.34
CA ILE A 64 2.08 13.32 2.69
C ILE A 64 2.19 12.00 1.90
N VAL A 65 2.36 12.07 0.57
CA VAL A 65 2.51 10.88 -0.28
C VAL A 65 3.76 10.08 0.10
N SER A 66 4.85 10.75 0.46
CA SER A 66 6.10 10.11 0.89
C SER A 66 5.93 9.34 2.21
N ILE A 67 5.20 9.91 3.18
CA ILE A 67 4.87 9.26 4.46
C ILE A 67 4.02 8.01 4.21
N HIS A 68 2.99 8.12 3.36
CA HIS A 68 2.12 6.99 3.01
C HIS A 68 2.88 5.87 2.31
N LEU A 69 3.83 6.20 1.42
CA LEU A 69 4.71 5.21 0.78
C LEU A 69 5.60 4.49 1.80
N LYS A 70 6.19 5.21 2.76
CA LYS A 70 6.97 4.59 3.86
C LYS A 70 6.11 3.61 4.67
N LYS A 71 4.90 4.01 5.05
CA LYS A 71 3.95 3.16 5.80
C LYS A 71 3.55 1.92 4.98
N ALA A 72 3.20 2.10 3.71
CA ALA A 72 2.80 1.00 2.83
C ALA A 72 3.94 -0.01 2.61
N ARG A 73 5.19 0.44 2.47
CA ARG A 73 6.36 -0.45 2.37
C ARG A 73 6.61 -1.23 3.67
N LYS A 74 6.45 -0.59 4.84
CA LYS A 74 6.53 -1.28 6.13
C LYS A 74 5.45 -2.36 6.28
N LEU A 75 4.20 -2.06 5.90
CA LEU A 75 3.11 -3.03 5.90
C LEU A 75 3.38 -4.20 4.95
N LEU A 76 3.95 -3.93 3.77
CA LEU A 76 4.31 -4.98 2.82
C LEU A 76 5.40 -5.89 3.40
N HIS A 77 6.39 -5.32 4.09
CA HIS A 77 7.44 -6.09 4.75
C HIS A 77 6.89 -6.97 5.87
N LYS A 78 5.97 -6.45 6.70
CA LYS A 78 5.29 -7.25 7.73
C LYS A 78 4.53 -8.43 7.14
N LEU A 79 3.73 -8.20 6.09
CA LEU A 79 3.00 -9.26 5.38
C LEU A 79 3.89 -10.29 4.68
N ILE A 80 5.17 -9.98 4.47
CA ILE A 80 6.16 -10.91 3.92
C ILE A 80 6.90 -11.66 5.04
N SER A 81 7.13 -10.99 6.18
CA SER A 81 7.86 -11.51 7.34
C SER A 81 6.98 -12.32 8.30
N GLU A 82 5.65 -12.17 8.26
CA GLU A 82 4.68 -13.03 8.95
C GLU A 82 4.48 -14.39 8.25
N LYS A 83 5.39 -14.76 7.34
CA LYS A 83 5.36 -15.96 6.52
C LYS A 83 6.51 -16.87 6.88
#